data_AF-A0A5C9BPA3-F1
#
_entry.id   AF-A0A5C9BPA3-F1
#
_cell.length_a   1.000
_cell.length_b   1.000
_cell.length_c   1.000
_cell.angle_alpha   90.00
_cell.angle_beta   90.00
_cell.angle_gamma   90.00
#
_symmetry.space_group_name_H-M   'P 1'
#
loop_
_entity.id
_entity.type
_entity.pdbx_description
1 polymer ?
#
loop_
_entity_poly.entity_id
_entity_poly.type
_entity_poly.pdbx_seq_one_letter_code
_entity_poly.pdbx_strand_id
1 'polypeptide(L)'
;MGILNWLGSLLGGGQMQPKLACPSGLASSIGAPDLKEIEEKKMNTTGSAQAYHNNLVGPVMRGGDLAMAVIEAAKIDNPGKEVFVDDKRAYIRIHTEHEMVLHRATIEDELGRPFKMNDLEVDLSSFAGQIESGDNSIRFYFAKKM
;
A
#
# COMPACT_ATOMS: atom_id res chain seq x y z
N MET A 1 8.77 48.17 15.11
CA MET A 1 8.27 47.02 15.89
C MET A 1 8.99 45.77 15.42
N GLY A 2 10.02 45.38 16.16
CA GLY A 2 10.86 44.22 15.88
C GLY A 2 10.99 43.36 17.14
N ILE A 3 10.60 42.10 17.00
CA ILE A 3 11.05 40.87 17.67
C ILE A 3 12.02 41.01 18.87
N LEU A 4 11.54 40.46 20.00
CA LEU A 4 12.18 40.34 21.30
C LEU A 4 13.53 39.60 21.28
N ASN A 5 14.50 40.20 21.98
CA ASN A 5 15.69 39.56 22.55
C ASN A 5 15.35 38.69 23.77
N TRP A 6 16.11 37.60 23.97
CA TRP A 6 16.53 37.14 25.30
C TRP A 6 17.86 36.36 25.23
N LEU A 7 18.60 36.35 26.34
CA LEU A 7 20.06 36.49 26.46
C LEU A 7 20.75 35.23 27.05
N GLY A 8 22.06 35.05 26.79
CA GLY A 8 23.03 34.35 27.67
C GLY A 8 23.66 33.08 27.07
N SER A 9 24.83 33.15 26.41
CA SER A 9 26.22 33.24 26.94
C SER A 9 26.71 31.97 27.64
N LEU A 10 27.84 31.41 27.18
CA LEU A 10 29.10 31.27 27.96
C LEU A 10 30.02 30.14 27.42
N LEU A 11 31.20 30.58 26.95
CA LEU A 11 32.54 30.02 27.22
C LEU A 11 33.01 28.67 26.63
N GLY A 12 34.17 28.75 25.94
CA GLY A 12 35.26 27.77 25.99
C GLY A 12 35.36 26.87 24.75
N GLY A 13 36.40 26.90 23.90
CA GLY A 13 37.76 27.40 24.08
C GLY A 13 38.78 26.29 24.42
N GLY A 14 39.04 25.38 23.46
CA GLY A 14 40.38 24.84 23.15
C GLY A 14 41.03 23.70 23.99
N GLN A 15 41.81 22.90 23.24
CA GLN A 15 42.95 22.02 23.61
C GLN A 15 42.63 20.62 24.18
N MET A 16 43.09 19.54 23.53
CA MET A 16 44.40 18.90 23.76
C MET A 16 44.55 17.54 23.01
N GLN A 17 45.74 17.32 22.41
CA GLN A 17 46.24 16.01 21.93
C GLN A 17 46.69 15.14 23.12
N PRO A 18 46.97 13.84 22.89
CA PRO A 18 48.39 13.46 22.96
C PRO A 18 48.85 12.47 21.86
N LYS A 19 50.19 12.37 21.77
CA LYS A 19 51.03 11.75 20.73
C LYS A 19 51.99 10.75 21.43
N LEU A 20 52.41 9.70 20.71
CA LEU A 20 53.61 8.83 20.91
C LEU A 20 53.57 7.80 22.09
N ALA A 21 54.16 6.59 22.07
CA ALA A 21 54.77 5.69 21.08
C ALA A 21 55.15 4.33 21.76
N CYS A 22 55.01 3.21 21.01
CA CYS A 22 55.77 1.92 21.05
C CYS A 22 55.71 0.97 22.28
N PRO A 23 56.09 -0.34 22.19
CA PRO A 23 56.69 -1.10 21.07
C PRO A 23 56.13 -2.54 20.80
N SER A 24 56.53 -3.06 19.63
CA SER A 24 56.93 -4.47 19.33
C SER A 24 56.00 -5.66 19.62
N GLY A 25 55.69 -6.40 18.55
CA GLY A 25 55.77 -7.87 18.59
C GLY A 25 54.59 -8.64 18.01
N LEU A 26 54.91 -9.53 17.08
CA LEU A 26 54.18 -10.72 16.61
C LEU A 26 53.11 -10.55 15.52
N ALA A 27 53.54 -10.98 14.34
CA ALA A 27 52.73 -11.32 13.18
C ALA A 27 51.69 -12.40 13.49
N SER A 28 50.52 -12.26 12.89
CA SER A 28 49.76 -13.42 12.39
C SER A 28 48.93 -12.96 11.20
N SER A 29 49.24 -13.56 10.05
CA SER A 29 48.52 -13.47 8.79
C SER A 29 47.09 -13.97 8.97
N ILE A 30 46.10 -13.10 8.75
CA ILE A 30 44.71 -13.51 8.57
C ILE A 30 44.16 -12.67 7.42
N GLY A 31 43.69 -13.37 6.38
CA GLY A 31 43.45 -12.84 5.04
C GLY A 31 42.44 -11.70 4.95
N ALA A 32 42.58 -10.92 3.88
CA ALA A 32 41.66 -9.85 3.51
C ALA A 32 40.23 -10.41 3.36
N PRO A 33 39.22 -9.85 4.05
CA PRO A 33 37.84 -10.05 3.66
C PRO A 33 37.54 -9.16 2.45
N ASP A 34 37.19 -9.85 1.37
CA ASP A 34 36.61 -9.38 0.12
C ASP A 34 35.53 -8.31 0.35
N LEU A 35 35.78 -7.09 -0.13
CA LEU A 35 34.83 -5.99 -0.15
C LEU A 35 33.75 -6.31 -1.17
N LYS A 36 32.68 -6.98 -0.73
CA LYS A 36 31.46 -7.09 -1.54
C LYS A 36 30.89 -5.69 -1.78
N GLU A 37 30.77 -5.37 -3.06
CA GLU A 37 30.16 -4.17 -3.60
C GLU A 37 28.83 -3.88 -2.90
N ILE A 38 28.66 -2.62 -2.50
CA ILE A 38 27.37 -2.07 -2.11
C ILE A 38 26.53 -2.10 -3.38
N GLU A 39 25.67 -3.10 -3.49
CA GLU A 39 24.72 -3.24 -4.59
C GLU A 39 23.79 -2.02 -4.57
N GLU A 40 24.10 -1.03 -5.41
CA GLU A 40 23.24 0.10 -5.69
C GLU A 40 21.90 -0.43 -6.23
N LYS A 41 20.93 -0.57 -5.34
CA LYS A 41 19.55 -0.91 -5.69
C LYS A 41 18.99 0.22 -6.57
N LYS A 42 19.17 0.09 -7.88
CA LYS A 42 18.52 0.94 -8.90
C LYS A 42 17.03 1.02 -8.58
N MET A 43 16.58 2.19 -8.14
CA MET A 43 15.16 2.52 -8.13
C MET A 43 14.67 2.47 -9.58
N ASN A 44 13.89 1.45 -9.91
CA ASN A 44 13.35 1.23 -11.24
C ASN A 44 12.22 2.24 -11.52
N THR A 45 12.55 3.34 -12.18
CA THR A 45 11.61 4.34 -12.71
C THR A 45 10.57 3.74 -13.68
N THR A 46 10.76 2.50 -14.14
CA THR A 46 9.82 1.76 -15.01
C THR A 46 8.50 1.38 -14.32
N GLY A 47 8.47 1.28 -13.00
CA GLY A 47 7.27 0.84 -12.26
C GLY A 47 6.08 1.80 -12.35
N SER A 48 6.33 3.11 -12.47
CA SER A 48 5.26 4.11 -12.53
C SER A 48 4.50 4.08 -13.85
N ALA A 49 5.19 3.89 -14.98
CA ALA A 49 4.56 3.81 -16.31
C ALA A 49 3.62 2.59 -16.47
N GLN A 50 4.00 1.44 -15.89
CA GLN A 50 3.15 0.24 -15.90
C GLN A 50 1.88 0.43 -15.04
N ALA A 51 1.97 1.22 -13.96
CA ALA A 51 0.82 1.54 -13.10
C ALA A 51 -0.23 2.43 -13.78
N TYR A 52 0.17 3.26 -14.76
CA TYR A 52 -0.76 4.11 -15.53
C TYR A 52 -1.63 3.32 -16.53
N HIS A 53 -1.24 2.11 -16.91
CA HIS A 53 -1.98 1.22 -17.82
C HIS A 53 -2.74 0.12 -17.08
N ASN A 54 -3.25 0.41 -15.89
CA ASN A 54 -3.98 -0.57 -15.11
C ASN A 54 -5.49 -0.36 -15.23
N ASN A 55 -6.17 -1.25 -15.98
CA ASN A 55 -7.64 -1.25 -16.15
C ASN A 55 -8.37 -1.97 -15.00
N LEU A 56 -7.70 -2.16 -13.86
CA LEU A 56 -8.29 -2.83 -12.70
C LEU A 56 -9.27 -1.91 -11.97
N VAL A 57 -10.48 -2.43 -11.74
CA VAL A 57 -11.58 -1.74 -11.07
C VAL A 57 -12.13 -2.60 -9.94
N GLY A 58 -12.78 -1.95 -8.97
CA GLY A 58 -13.41 -2.64 -7.85
C GLY A 58 -13.31 -1.89 -6.52
N PRO A 59 -13.89 -2.45 -5.45
CA PRO A 59 -13.99 -1.81 -4.16
C PRO A 59 -12.70 -1.94 -3.33
N VAL A 60 -12.51 -0.97 -2.44
CA VAL A 60 -11.55 -1.03 -1.33
C VAL A 60 -12.35 -1.06 -0.04
N MET A 61 -12.35 -2.20 0.63
CA MET A 61 -13.18 -2.46 1.80
C MET A 61 -12.36 -2.34 3.09
N ARG A 62 -13.00 -1.94 4.18
CA ARG A 62 -12.47 -2.18 5.53
C ARG A 62 -12.43 -3.68 5.79
N GLY A 63 -11.49 -4.13 6.63
CA GLY A 63 -11.48 -5.52 7.06
C GLY A 63 -12.75 -5.88 7.82
N GLY A 64 -13.22 -7.12 7.67
CA GLY A 64 -14.42 -7.62 8.31
C GLY A 64 -15.15 -8.65 7.46
N ASP A 65 -16.22 -9.21 8.01
CA ASP A 65 -17.04 -10.25 7.38
C ASP A 65 -17.74 -9.75 6.11
N LEU A 66 -18.10 -8.46 6.02
CA LEU A 66 -18.63 -7.89 4.78
C LEU A 66 -17.60 -7.90 3.65
N ALA A 67 -16.32 -7.60 3.94
CA ALA A 67 -15.29 -7.67 2.91
C ALA A 67 -15.07 -9.10 2.40
N MET A 68 -15.16 -10.10 3.29
CA MET A 68 -15.08 -11.51 2.89
C MET A 68 -16.25 -11.92 2.00
N ALA A 69 -17.47 -11.53 2.36
CA ALA A 69 -18.65 -11.77 1.53
C ALA A 69 -18.53 -11.08 0.15
N VAL A 70 -18.01 -9.86 0.10
CA VAL A 70 -17.77 -9.14 -1.17
C VAL A 70 -16.70 -9.83 -2.03
N ILE A 71 -15.66 -10.43 -1.44
CA ILE A 71 -14.66 -11.22 -2.19
C ILE A 71 -15.32 -12.42 -2.88
N GLU A 72 -16.15 -13.17 -2.16
CA GLU A 72 -16.83 -14.34 -2.73
C GLU A 72 -17.90 -13.94 -3.75
N ALA A 73 -18.71 -12.92 -3.44
CA ALA A 73 -19.66 -12.35 -4.39
C ALA A 73 -18.98 -11.86 -5.67
N ALA A 74 -17.81 -11.22 -5.58
CA ALA A 74 -17.06 -10.79 -6.75
C ALA A 74 -16.69 -11.96 -7.67
N LYS A 75 -16.32 -13.12 -7.11
CA LYS A 75 -15.99 -14.32 -7.89
C LYS A 75 -17.23 -14.95 -8.53
N ILE A 76 -18.36 -14.95 -7.81
CA ILE A 76 -19.62 -15.55 -8.26
C ILE A 76 -20.27 -14.69 -9.36
N ASP A 77 -20.37 -13.38 -9.13
CA ASP A 77 -21.10 -12.45 -10.01
C ASP A 77 -20.31 -12.10 -11.28
N ASN A 78 -19.00 -12.38 -11.32
CA ASN A 78 -18.13 -12.08 -12.46
C ASN A 78 -17.48 -13.36 -13.02
N PRO A 79 -18.28 -14.31 -13.51
CA PRO A 79 -17.75 -15.58 -13.99
C PRO A 79 -16.77 -15.37 -15.15
N GLY A 80 -15.65 -16.09 -15.12
CA GLY A 80 -14.62 -16.02 -16.15
C GLY A 80 -13.69 -14.81 -16.05
N LYS A 81 -13.85 -13.94 -15.06
CA LYS A 81 -12.88 -12.88 -14.75
C LYS A 81 -12.02 -13.29 -13.55
N GLU A 82 -10.74 -12.94 -13.59
CA GLU A 82 -9.85 -13.10 -12.44
C GLU A 82 -10.13 -12.01 -11.40
N VAL A 83 -10.30 -12.41 -10.15
CA VAL A 83 -10.50 -11.50 -9.01
C VAL A 83 -9.22 -11.50 -8.18
N PHE A 84 -8.58 -10.35 -8.10
CA PHE A 84 -7.38 -10.12 -7.33
C PHE A 84 -7.73 -9.52 -5.97
N VAL A 85 -7.12 -10.04 -4.92
CA VAL A 85 -7.36 -9.61 -3.54
C VAL A 85 -6.03 -9.21 -2.90
N ASP A 86 -5.94 -7.93 -2.53
CA ASP A 86 -4.81 -7.34 -1.82
C ASP A 86 -5.21 -7.04 -0.37
N ASP A 87 -4.80 -7.87 0.57
CA ASP A 87 -4.98 -7.59 2.00
C ASP A 87 -3.82 -6.75 2.54
N LYS A 88 -4.11 -5.51 2.95
CA LYS A 88 -3.14 -4.56 3.52
C LYS A 88 -3.36 -4.34 5.02
N ARG A 89 -4.01 -5.28 5.71
CA ARG A 89 -4.40 -5.27 7.16
C ARG A 89 -5.42 -4.20 7.53
N ALA A 90 -5.21 -2.96 7.12
CA ALA A 90 -6.13 -1.85 7.38
C ALA A 90 -7.32 -1.84 6.41
N TYR A 91 -7.10 -2.33 5.19
CA TYR A 91 -8.10 -2.44 4.14
C TYR A 91 -7.77 -3.63 3.23
N ILE A 92 -8.78 -4.05 2.49
CA ILE A 92 -8.68 -5.10 1.48
C ILE A 92 -9.10 -4.48 0.14
N ARG A 93 -8.24 -4.60 -0.87
CA ARG A 93 -8.53 -4.10 -2.22
C ARG A 93 -8.89 -5.28 -3.11
N ILE A 94 -10.12 -5.27 -3.61
CA ILE A 94 -10.68 -6.32 -4.44
C ILE A 94 -10.82 -5.75 -5.84
N HIS A 95 -10.20 -6.39 -6.84
CA HIS A 95 -10.15 -5.81 -8.17
C HIS A 95 -10.17 -6.84 -9.29
N THR A 96 -10.78 -6.45 -10.40
CA THR A 96 -10.93 -7.22 -11.63
C THR A 96 -10.70 -6.32 -12.83
N GLU A 97 -10.34 -6.92 -13.96
CA GLU A 97 -10.09 -6.18 -15.20
C GLU A 97 -11.39 -5.60 -15.80
N HIS A 98 -11.33 -4.34 -16.21
CA HIS A 98 -12.34 -3.56 -16.95
C HIS A 98 -13.66 -3.29 -16.22
N GLU A 99 -14.27 -4.30 -15.60
CA GLU A 99 -15.59 -4.22 -15.00
C GLU A 99 -15.79 -5.27 -13.91
N MET A 100 -16.39 -4.85 -12.80
CA MET A 100 -16.86 -5.71 -11.71
C MET A 100 -18.31 -5.35 -11.37
N VAL A 101 -19.20 -6.34 -11.36
CA VAL A 101 -20.58 -6.21 -10.89
C VAL A 101 -20.73 -7.00 -9.59
N LEU A 102 -21.43 -6.42 -8.62
CA LEU A 102 -21.79 -7.09 -7.38
C LEU A 102 -23.30 -6.98 -7.17
N HIS A 103 -23.95 -8.11 -6.94
CA HIS A 103 -25.37 -8.20 -6.67
C HIS A 103 -25.65 -8.24 -5.17
N ARG A 104 -26.65 -7.48 -4.75
CA ARG A 104 -27.11 -7.44 -3.36
C ARG A 104 -27.49 -8.84 -2.86
N ALA A 105 -28.16 -9.64 -3.69
CA ALA A 105 -28.56 -11.00 -3.37
C ALA A 105 -27.37 -11.91 -3.08
N THR A 106 -26.35 -11.90 -3.95
CA THR A 106 -25.13 -12.71 -3.76
C THR A 106 -24.37 -12.30 -2.51
N ILE A 107 -24.23 -10.99 -2.25
CA ILE A 107 -23.61 -10.51 -1.00
C ILE A 107 -24.43 -10.97 0.22
N GLU A 108 -25.76 -10.88 0.16
CA GLU A 108 -26.65 -11.30 1.26
C GLU A 108 -26.49 -12.80 1.58
N ASP A 109 -26.44 -13.63 0.52
CA ASP A 109 -26.26 -15.08 0.63
C ASP A 109 -24.89 -15.43 1.24
N GLU A 110 -23.81 -14.82 0.73
CA GLU A 110 -22.44 -15.04 1.24
C GLU A 110 -22.22 -14.47 2.65
N LEU A 111 -22.92 -13.39 3.00
CA LEU A 111 -22.85 -12.79 4.34
C LEU A 111 -23.69 -13.56 5.38
N GLY A 112 -24.71 -14.31 4.94
CA GLY A 112 -25.59 -15.11 5.79
C GLY A 112 -26.55 -14.29 6.65
N ARG A 113 -26.83 -13.03 6.29
CA ARG A 113 -27.76 -12.13 7.00
C ARG A 113 -28.36 -11.10 6.03
N PRO A 114 -29.54 -10.52 6.34
CA PRO A 114 -30.14 -9.49 5.51
C PRO A 114 -29.18 -8.32 5.26
N PHE A 115 -29.09 -7.88 4.01
CA PHE A 115 -28.14 -6.86 3.56
C PHE A 115 -28.82 -5.84 2.65
N LYS A 116 -28.54 -4.55 2.88
CA LYS A 116 -28.98 -3.46 1.99
C LYS A 116 -27.77 -2.86 1.28
N MET A 117 -27.95 -2.40 0.04
CA MET A 117 -26.85 -1.84 -0.73
C MET A 117 -26.18 -0.63 -0.02
N ASN A 118 -26.96 0.20 0.66
CA ASN A 118 -26.43 1.33 1.43
C ASN A 118 -25.48 0.92 2.57
N ASP A 119 -25.62 -0.31 3.09
CA ASP A 119 -24.74 -0.83 4.14
C ASP A 119 -23.32 -1.07 3.58
N LEU A 120 -23.19 -1.29 2.25
CA LEU A 120 -21.89 -1.40 1.58
C LEU A 120 -21.04 -0.14 1.78
N GLU A 121 -21.67 1.04 1.70
CA GLU A 121 -20.98 2.34 1.75
C GLU A 121 -20.30 2.60 3.10
N VAL A 122 -20.77 1.96 4.17
CA VAL A 122 -20.20 2.12 5.52
C VAL A 122 -18.78 1.54 5.60
N ASP A 123 -18.56 0.42 4.91
CA ASP A 123 -17.28 -0.29 4.89
C ASP A 123 -16.49 -0.08 3.58
N LEU A 124 -17.10 0.53 2.57
CA LEU A 124 -16.42 0.94 1.33
C LEU A 124 -15.51 2.15 1.61
N SER A 125 -14.23 1.88 1.86
CA SER A 125 -13.24 2.92 2.13
C SER A 125 -12.86 3.73 0.88
N SER A 126 -12.83 3.09 -0.29
CA SER A 126 -12.53 3.70 -1.59
C SER A 126 -12.92 2.74 -2.72
N PHE A 127 -12.66 3.11 -3.97
CA PHE A 127 -12.83 2.23 -5.14
C PHE A 127 -11.93 2.66 -6.29
N ALA A 128 -11.73 1.76 -7.26
CA ALA A 128 -11.05 2.03 -8.52
C ALA A 128 -12.05 1.95 -9.69
N GLY A 129 -11.92 2.88 -10.64
CA GLY A 129 -12.83 3.02 -11.78
C GLY A 129 -13.96 4.02 -11.52
N GLN A 130 -14.97 3.98 -12.38
CA GLN A 130 -16.25 4.66 -12.20
C GLN A 130 -17.24 3.70 -11.52
N ILE A 131 -18.26 4.27 -10.89
CA ILE A 131 -19.24 3.51 -10.12
C ILE A 131 -20.66 3.84 -10.59
N GLU A 132 -21.45 2.81 -10.83
CA GLU A 132 -22.90 2.85 -11.06
C GLU A 132 -23.54 2.11 -9.88
N SER A 133 -24.26 2.83 -9.03
CA SER A 133 -24.97 2.27 -7.88
C SER A 133 -26.46 2.22 -8.15
N GLY A 134 -27.10 1.09 -7.86
CA GLY A 134 -28.54 0.91 -7.88
C GLY A 134 -29.01 0.05 -6.72
N ASP A 135 -30.33 -0.09 -6.55
CA ASP A 135 -30.92 -0.71 -5.36
C ASP A 135 -30.50 -2.17 -5.14
N ASN A 136 -30.23 -2.90 -6.23
CA ASN A 136 -29.95 -4.34 -6.21
C ASN A 136 -28.53 -4.71 -6.65
N SER A 137 -27.77 -3.78 -7.21
CA SER A 137 -26.44 -4.07 -7.74
C SER A 137 -25.59 -2.83 -7.81
N ILE A 138 -24.28 -3.02 -7.68
CA ILE A 138 -23.28 -1.97 -7.84
C ILE A 138 -22.28 -2.44 -8.88
N ARG A 139 -21.90 -1.53 -9.77
CA ARG A 139 -21.01 -1.83 -10.89
C ARG A 139 -19.84 -0.86 -10.87
N PHE A 140 -18.64 -1.41 -10.85
CA PHE A 140 -17.38 -0.70 -11.03
C PHE A 140 -16.91 -0.94 -12.46
N TYR A 141 -16.55 0.11 -13.20
CA TYR A 141 -16.13 -0.04 -14.59
C TYR A 141 -15.12 1.02 -15.02
N PHE A 142 -14.35 0.69 -16.05
CA PHE A 142 -13.42 1.62 -16.68
C PHE A 142 -13.97 2.07 -18.04
N ALA A 143 -14.31 3.36 -18.18
CA ALA A 143 -14.66 3.93 -19.48
C ALA A 143 -13.45 4.61 -20.10
N LYS A 144 -12.91 4.02 -21.18
CA LYS A 144 -11.88 4.68 -21.99
C LYS A 144 -12.54 5.78 -22.81
N LYS A 145 -12.21 7.04 -22.50
CA LYS A 145 -12.59 8.17 -23.34
C LYS A 145 -11.80 8.06 -24.65
N MET A 146 -12.51 7.89 -25.76
CA MET A 146 -11.93 7.88 -27.12
C MET A 146 -11.47 9.27 -27.54
#